data_AF-A0A3M2CBC3-F1
#
_entry.id   AF-A0A3M2CBC3-F1
#
_cell.length_a   1.000
_cell.length_b   1.000
_cell.length_c   1.000
_cell.angle_alpha   90.00
_cell.angle_beta   90.00
_cell.angle_gamma   90.00
#
_symmetry.space_group_name_H-M   'P 1'
#
loop_
_entity.id
_entity.type
_entity.pdbx_description
1 polymer ?
#
loop_
_entity_poly.entity_id
_entity_poly.type
_entity_poly.pdbx_seq_one_letter_code
_entity_poly.pdbx_strand_id
1 'polypeptide(L)'
;MSSRTIVLLGPQRLHPNLAAAVDACCAGGQIAAVTAGWQEREEEDQELRDHLGRKVVNLMLHRRGEEVFAEDRELFLAHRARQDELRELQRLYRLRLDYALAPARRLLRRRRGTPRLLISARASAIEAVRSLDREHLSVIRAVHRDYQRRVRPTRRPAVARHRRELQKILADCSAVAIAGGHVAVLLNRLRLFGLGRLIAGRTIFAWSAGAMALSERVVLFHDSPPQGAGNPEVLEAGLGLVRGLVLLPHARRRLRLGDAPRVALFARRFAPAVCLTLDEGAHLDGDGRRWQASDSVEQLVAGGGVEPFPGCGA
;
A
#
# COMPACT_ATOMS: atom_id res chain seq x y z
N MET A 1 -25.94 4.81 8.84
CA MET A 1 -24.74 4.03 8.44
C MET A 1 -23.53 4.90 8.74
N SER A 2 -22.73 4.57 9.74
CA SER A 2 -21.53 5.36 10.06
C SER A 2 -20.60 5.35 8.85
N SER A 3 -20.30 6.53 8.29
CA SER A 3 -19.38 6.65 7.17
C SER A 3 -18.00 6.22 7.63
N ARG A 4 -17.40 5.25 6.93
CA ARG A 4 -16.05 4.76 7.21
C ARG A 4 -15.06 5.89 6.99
N THR A 5 -14.39 6.33 8.04
CA THR A 5 -13.27 7.29 7.93
C THR A 5 -11.95 6.54 7.76
N ILE A 6 -11.18 6.88 6.74
CA ILE A 6 -9.81 6.43 6.53
C ILE A 6 -8.91 7.66 6.57
N VAL A 7 -7.91 7.62 7.44
CA VAL A 7 -6.87 8.62 7.56
C VAL A 7 -5.54 8.01 7.12
N LEU A 8 -4.94 8.59 6.09
CA LEU A 8 -3.65 8.21 5.55
C LEU A 8 -2.61 9.25 5.96
N LEU A 9 -1.51 8.79 6.54
CA LEU A 9 -0.49 9.68 7.09
C LEU A 9 0.86 9.41 6.45
N GLY A 10 1.69 10.45 6.51
CA GLY A 10 3.12 10.36 6.30
C GLY A 10 3.84 9.48 7.33
N PRO A 11 5.16 9.35 7.22
CA PRO A 11 5.98 8.62 8.17
C PRO A 11 5.95 9.22 9.57
N GLN A 12 5.83 8.38 10.60
CA GLN A 12 5.58 8.81 11.99
C GLN A 12 6.85 8.88 12.87
N ARG A 13 8.05 8.98 12.28
CA ARG A 13 9.31 8.98 13.07
C ARG A 13 9.83 10.38 13.41
N LEU A 14 9.89 11.27 12.42
CA LEU A 14 10.52 12.59 12.57
C LEU A 14 9.50 13.69 12.90
N HIS A 15 8.39 13.72 12.16
CA HIS A 15 7.28 14.64 12.38
C HIS A 15 5.98 13.84 12.56
N PRO A 16 5.78 13.17 13.71
CA PRO A 16 4.59 12.37 13.95
C PRO A 16 3.35 13.26 14.08
N ASN A 17 2.28 12.87 13.40
CA ASN A 17 0.97 13.55 13.43
C ASN A 17 -0.19 12.58 13.71
N LEU A 18 0.11 11.32 14.04
CA LEU A 18 -0.88 10.28 14.31
C LEU A 18 -1.75 10.60 15.53
N ALA A 19 -1.16 11.03 16.65
CA ALA A 19 -1.92 11.37 17.86
C ALA A 19 -2.97 12.46 17.59
N ALA A 20 -2.56 13.55 16.95
CA ALA A 20 -3.46 14.64 16.57
C ALA A 20 -4.59 14.16 15.62
N ALA A 21 -4.27 13.31 14.64
CA ALA A 21 -5.28 12.74 13.74
C ALA A 21 -6.28 11.83 14.49
N VAL A 22 -5.79 11.07 15.46
CA VAL A 22 -6.61 10.22 16.32
C VAL A 22 -7.54 11.05 17.19
N ASP A 23 -7.02 12.10 17.84
CA ASP A 23 -7.80 13.01 18.68
C ASP A 23 -8.92 13.69 17.89
N ALA A 24 -8.66 14.09 16.64
CA ALA A 24 -9.64 14.72 15.77
C ALA A 24 -10.79 13.79 15.34
N CYS A 25 -10.51 12.49 15.19
CA CYS A 25 -11.48 11.52 14.63
C CYS A 25 -12.13 10.61 15.67
N CYS A 26 -11.54 10.47 16.87
CA CYS A 26 -11.95 9.50 17.86
C CYS A 26 -12.10 10.14 19.24
N ALA A 27 -13.34 10.30 19.69
CA ALA A 27 -13.69 10.87 21.01
C ALA A 27 -13.24 10.02 22.22
N GLY A 28 -12.65 8.84 21.98
CA GLY A 28 -12.13 7.96 23.02
C GLY A 28 -12.06 6.49 22.57
N GLY A 29 -11.87 5.58 23.53
CA GLY A 29 -11.83 4.15 23.28
C GLY A 29 -10.46 3.60 22.91
N GLN A 30 -10.36 2.26 22.88
CA GLN A 30 -9.12 1.57 22.59
C GLN A 30 -8.80 1.61 21.09
N ILE A 31 -7.51 1.61 20.75
CA ILE A 31 -7.06 1.50 19.37
C ILE A 31 -6.45 0.13 19.16
N ALA A 32 -6.92 -0.60 18.14
CA ALA A 32 -6.26 -1.80 17.69
C ALA A 32 -5.05 -1.43 16.82
N ALA A 33 -3.85 -1.88 17.17
CA ALA A 33 -2.65 -1.68 16.37
C ALA A 33 -2.33 -2.90 15.50
N VAL A 34 -1.85 -2.65 14.27
CA VAL A 34 -1.32 -3.66 13.37
C VAL A 34 0.12 -3.28 13.01
N THR A 35 1.07 -3.96 13.63
CA THR A 35 2.52 -3.77 13.41
C THR A 35 3.17 -4.95 12.71
N ALA A 36 2.39 -5.86 12.10
CA ALA A 36 2.88 -7.10 11.49
C ALA A 36 3.98 -6.93 10.42
N GLY A 37 4.13 -5.72 9.86
CA GLY A 37 5.26 -5.40 8.99
C GLY A 37 6.63 -5.32 9.71
N TRP A 38 6.65 -5.31 11.04
CA TRP A 38 7.86 -5.26 11.88
C TRP A 38 8.43 -6.64 12.18
N GLN A 39 7.69 -7.71 11.86
CA GLN A 39 8.11 -9.11 11.97
C GLN A 39 8.51 -9.46 13.41
N GLU A 40 9.76 -9.85 13.66
CA GLU A 40 10.25 -10.20 15.00
C GLU A 40 10.14 -9.05 16.00
N ARG A 41 10.05 -7.80 15.51
CA ARG A 41 9.88 -6.61 16.33
C ARG A 41 8.42 -6.19 16.48
N GLU A 42 7.46 -7.07 16.17
CA GLU A 42 6.02 -6.75 16.21
C GLU A 42 5.57 -6.24 17.59
N GLU A 43 6.19 -6.74 18.67
CA GLU A 43 5.91 -6.37 20.06
C GLU A 43 6.59 -5.08 20.53
N GLU A 44 7.53 -4.51 19.76
CA GLU A 44 8.23 -3.26 20.07
C GLU A 44 7.34 -2.01 19.81
N ASP A 45 6.08 -2.06 20.23
CA ASP A 45 5.09 -1.00 19.97
C ASP A 45 4.96 0.03 21.09
N GLN A 46 5.86 0.01 22.08
CA GLN A 46 5.85 0.94 23.22
C GLN A 46 5.87 2.41 22.76
N GLU A 47 6.74 2.78 21.81
CA GLU A 47 6.78 4.15 21.25
C GLU A 47 5.44 4.57 20.65
N LEU A 48 4.72 3.64 19.99
CA LEU A 48 3.40 3.90 19.42
C LEU A 48 2.35 4.10 20.53
N ARG A 49 2.41 3.31 21.59
CA ARG A 49 1.51 3.43 22.74
C ARG A 49 1.70 4.77 23.46
N ASP A 50 2.95 5.12 23.73
CA ASP A 50 3.32 6.36 24.40
C ASP A 50 2.93 7.58 23.57
N HIS A 51 3.17 7.54 22.25
CA HIS A 51 2.77 8.62 21.34
C HIS A 51 1.26 8.87 21.33
N LEU A 52 0.45 7.80 21.40
CA LEU A 52 -1.01 7.91 21.34
C LEU A 52 -1.65 8.33 22.66
N GLY A 53 -0.95 8.21 23.79
CA GLY A 53 -1.44 8.61 25.11
C GLY A 53 -2.73 7.91 25.57
N ARG A 54 -3.10 6.79 24.95
CA ARG A 54 -4.34 6.04 25.21
C ARG A 54 -4.12 4.54 25.09
N LYS A 55 -5.11 3.75 25.52
CA LYS A 55 -5.01 2.29 25.45
C LYS A 55 -4.94 1.80 24.00
N VAL A 56 -3.84 1.15 23.68
CA VAL A 56 -3.60 0.50 22.38
C VAL A 56 -3.46 -1.00 22.63
N VAL A 57 -4.11 -1.79 21.78
CA VAL A 57 -4.01 -3.25 21.81
C VAL A 57 -3.44 -3.73 20.49
N ASN A 58 -2.24 -4.29 20.52
CA ASN A 58 -1.64 -4.88 19.33
C ASN A 58 -2.36 -6.17 18.94
N LEU A 59 -2.72 -6.28 17.67
CA LEU A 59 -3.36 -7.49 17.15
C LEU A 59 -2.38 -8.65 16.96
N MET A 60 -1.07 -8.41 16.99
CA MET A 60 -0.01 -9.43 16.90
C MET A 60 -0.20 -10.38 15.70
N LEU A 61 -0.50 -9.83 14.52
CA LEU A 61 -0.88 -10.65 13.36
C LEU A 61 0.31 -11.43 12.78
N HIS A 62 1.55 -10.94 12.93
CA HIS A 62 2.73 -11.70 12.53
C HIS A 62 2.87 -12.94 13.40
N ARG A 63 2.92 -12.77 14.73
CA ARG A 63 3.01 -13.87 15.70
C ARG A 63 1.88 -14.89 15.54
N ARG A 64 0.62 -14.43 15.45
CA ARG A 64 -0.53 -15.31 15.21
C ARG A 64 -0.40 -16.07 13.89
N GLY A 65 0.22 -15.47 12.88
CA GLY A 65 0.51 -16.13 11.61
C GLY A 65 1.47 -17.30 11.78
N GLU A 66 2.53 -17.11 12.57
CA GLU A 66 3.49 -18.18 12.89
C GLU A 66 2.83 -19.31 13.68
N GLU A 67 2.02 -19.00 14.68
CA GLU A 67 1.24 -19.96 15.45
C GLU A 67 0.31 -20.80 14.54
N VAL A 68 -0.40 -20.14 13.61
CA VAL A 68 -1.23 -20.81 12.61
C VAL A 68 -0.43 -21.77 11.74
N PHE A 69 0.75 -21.37 11.28
CA PHE A 69 1.56 -22.21 10.39
C PHE A 69 2.25 -23.36 11.11
N ALA A 70 2.57 -23.20 12.39
CA ALA A 70 3.05 -24.28 13.23
C ALA A 70 1.95 -25.34 13.47
N GLU A 71 0.71 -24.90 13.66
CA GLU A 71 -0.44 -25.79 13.91
C GLU A 71 -1.01 -26.44 12.64
N ASP A 72 -1.04 -25.74 11.50
CA ASP A 72 -1.61 -26.23 10.24
C ASP A 72 -0.54 -26.32 9.15
N ARG A 73 0.16 -27.47 9.13
CA ARG A 73 1.22 -27.75 8.16
C ARG A 73 0.73 -27.72 6.70
N GLU A 74 -0.50 -28.16 6.45
CA GLU A 74 -1.05 -28.16 5.09
C GLU A 74 -1.28 -26.72 4.60
N LEU A 75 -1.83 -25.85 5.46
CA LEU A 75 -1.96 -24.42 5.18
C LEU A 75 -0.59 -23.76 4.97
N PHE A 76 0.41 -24.10 5.78
CA PHE A 76 1.78 -23.59 5.62
C PHE A 76 2.38 -23.97 4.27
N LEU A 77 2.29 -25.24 3.86
CA LEU A 77 2.79 -25.70 2.57
C LEU A 77 2.07 -25.03 1.40
N ALA A 78 0.74 -24.95 1.47
CA ALA A 78 -0.06 -24.28 0.44
C ALA A 78 0.25 -22.78 0.36
N HIS A 79 0.50 -22.14 1.51
CA HIS A 79 0.91 -20.75 1.58
C HIS A 79 2.27 -20.53 0.92
N ARG A 80 3.26 -21.37 1.26
CA ARG A 80 4.61 -21.32 0.69
C ARG A 80 4.58 -21.51 -0.82
N ALA A 81 3.87 -22.51 -1.32
CA ALA A 81 3.71 -22.76 -2.75
C ALA A 81 3.16 -21.52 -3.49
N ARG A 82 2.13 -20.87 -2.92
CA ARG A 82 1.62 -19.60 -3.46
C ARG A 82 2.67 -18.47 -3.40
N GLN A 83 3.46 -18.36 -2.33
CA GLN A 83 4.52 -17.34 -2.27
C GLN A 83 5.58 -17.57 -3.35
N ASP A 84 5.95 -18.83 -3.61
CA ASP A 84 6.93 -19.17 -4.64
C ASP A 84 6.40 -18.85 -6.05
N GLU A 85 5.13 -19.14 -6.32
CA GLU A 85 4.46 -18.73 -7.56
C GLU A 85 4.44 -17.20 -7.73
N LEU A 86 4.06 -16.43 -6.70
CA LEU A 86 4.04 -14.97 -6.76
C LEU A 86 5.44 -14.37 -6.93
N ARG A 87 6.47 -14.97 -6.32
CA ARG A 87 7.87 -14.56 -6.52
C ARG A 87 8.30 -14.80 -7.97
N GLU A 88 7.93 -15.94 -8.55
CA GLU A 88 8.24 -16.25 -9.94
C GLU A 88 7.57 -15.27 -10.90
N LEU A 89 6.27 -14.99 -10.69
CA LEU A 89 5.55 -13.98 -11.45
C LEU A 89 6.24 -12.61 -11.35
N GLN A 90 6.71 -12.20 -10.16
CA GLN A 90 7.44 -10.95 -10.00
C GLN A 90 8.77 -10.94 -10.77
N ARG A 91 9.51 -12.05 -10.82
CA ARG A 91 10.77 -12.16 -11.60
C ARG A 91 10.51 -11.96 -13.09
N LEU A 92 9.51 -12.66 -13.65
CA LEU A 92 9.13 -12.55 -15.06
C LEU A 92 8.61 -11.15 -15.40
N TYR A 93 7.80 -10.55 -14.52
CA TYR A 93 7.32 -9.18 -14.67
C TYR A 93 8.48 -8.17 -14.67
N ARG A 94 9.43 -8.28 -13.74
CA ARG A 94 10.62 -7.39 -13.68
C ARG A 94 11.43 -7.43 -14.96
N LEU A 95 11.66 -8.63 -15.50
CA LEU A 95 12.36 -8.82 -16.77
C LEU A 95 11.65 -8.04 -17.90
N ARG A 96 10.35 -8.24 -18.07
CA ARG A 96 9.55 -7.54 -19.10
C ARG A 96 9.48 -6.02 -18.86
N LEU A 97 9.38 -5.62 -17.60
CA LEU A 97 9.24 -4.23 -17.18
C LEU A 97 10.46 -3.40 -17.59
N ASP A 98 11.66 -3.95 -17.48
CA ASP A 98 12.88 -3.24 -17.85
C ASP A 98 12.89 -2.85 -19.33
N TYR A 99 12.58 -3.82 -20.20
CA TYR A 99 12.45 -3.59 -21.65
C TYR A 99 11.28 -2.66 -22.02
N ALA A 100 10.20 -2.66 -21.25
CA ALA A 100 9.07 -1.75 -21.49
C ALA A 100 9.37 -0.30 -21.04
N LEU A 101 10.04 -0.12 -19.91
CA LEU A 101 10.35 1.21 -19.35
C LEU A 101 11.47 1.94 -20.08
N ALA A 102 12.48 1.21 -20.58
CA ALA A 102 13.64 1.85 -21.21
C ALA A 102 13.25 2.72 -22.43
N PRO A 103 12.43 2.26 -23.40
CA PRO A 103 11.93 3.09 -24.50
C PRO A 103 11.09 4.27 -24.03
N ALA A 104 10.19 4.07 -23.06
CA ALA A 104 9.34 5.14 -22.53
C ALA A 104 10.16 6.29 -21.92
N ARG A 105 11.20 5.96 -21.14
CA ARG A 105 12.15 6.93 -20.60
C ARG A 105 12.92 7.67 -21.69
N ARG A 106 13.45 6.95 -22.68
CA ARG A 106 14.21 7.54 -23.80
C ARG A 106 13.33 8.51 -24.61
N LEU A 107 12.10 8.11 -24.93
CA LEU A 107 11.16 8.93 -25.71
C LEU A 107 10.70 10.19 -24.96
N LEU A 108 10.53 10.12 -23.64
CA LEU A 108 10.19 11.30 -22.83
C LEU A 108 11.33 12.31 -22.74
N ARG A 109 12.59 11.85 -22.74
CA ARG A 109 13.76 12.75 -22.76
C ARG A 109 14.06 13.33 -24.14
N ARG A 110 13.55 12.72 -25.22
CA ARG A 110 13.85 13.14 -26.60
C ARG A 110 13.18 14.49 -26.92
N ARG A 111 13.98 15.51 -27.22
CA ARG A 111 13.51 16.87 -27.58
C ARG A 111 13.37 17.11 -29.10
N ARG A 112 14.14 16.39 -29.92
CA ARG A 112 14.18 16.56 -31.39
C ARG A 112 13.26 15.57 -32.11
N GLY A 113 12.53 16.08 -33.11
CA GLY A 113 11.64 15.32 -33.98
C GLY A 113 10.30 16.03 -34.22
N THR A 114 9.48 15.50 -35.11
CA THR A 114 8.14 16.04 -35.40
C THR A 114 7.24 15.95 -34.16
N PRO A 115 6.68 17.07 -33.65
CA PRO A 115 5.94 17.10 -32.38
C PRO A 115 4.79 16.09 -32.29
N ARG A 116 3.94 16.01 -33.34
CA ARG A 116 2.81 15.07 -33.38
C ARG A 116 3.27 13.60 -33.29
N LEU A 117 4.36 13.25 -33.96
CA LEU A 117 4.92 11.89 -33.92
C LEU A 117 5.52 11.57 -32.55
N LEU A 118 6.20 12.52 -31.91
CA LEU A 118 6.75 12.32 -30.56
C LEU A 118 5.65 12.14 -29.51
N ILE A 119 4.55 12.89 -29.60
CA ILE A 119 3.40 12.75 -28.68
C ILE A 119 2.82 11.33 -28.79
N SER A 120 2.55 10.87 -30.01
CA SER A 120 2.02 9.53 -30.28
C SER A 120 2.96 8.43 -29.79
N ALA A 121 4.26 8.51 -30.14
CA ALA A 121 5.26 7.53 -29.72
C ALA A 121 5.40 7.45 -28.19
N ARG A 122 5.40 8.60 -27.48
CA ARG A 122 5.43 8.62 -26.01
C ARG A 122 4.18 7.99 -25.40
N ALA A 123 3.00 8.30 -25.94
CA ALA A 123 1.74 7.72 -25.45
C ALA A 123 1.73 6.20 -25.64
N SER A 124 2.11 5.71 -26.82
CA SER A 124 2.19 4.28 -27.12
C SER A 124 3.19 3.55 -26.21
N ALA A 125 4.36 4.13 -25.94
CA ALA A 125 5.35 3.52 -25.07
C ALA A 125 4.88 3.43 -23.61
N ILE A 126 4.18 4.45 -23.11
CA ILE A 126 3.59 4.43 -21.77
C ILE A 126 2.45 3.40 -21.70
N GLU A 127 1.62 3.31 -22.74
CA GLU A 127 0.52 2.33 -22.79
C GLU A 127 1.02 0.88 -22.79
N ALA A 128 2.18 0.60 -23.40
CA ALA A 128 2.82 -0.70 -23.31
C ALA A 128 3.16 -1.08 -21.86
N VAL A 129 3.71 -0.14 -21.07
CA VAL A 129 3.99 -0.34 -19.64
C VAL A 129 2.69 -0.53 -18.85
N ARG A 130 1.65 0.27 -19.14
CA ARG A 130 0.34 0.16 -18.49
C ARG A 130 -0.34 -1.18 -18.75
N SER A 131 -0.21 -1.69 -19.97
CA SER A 131 -0.75 -3.00 -20.34
C SER A 131 -0.04 -4.13 -19.61
N LEU A 132 1.29 -4.07 -19.52
CA LEU A 132 2.08 -5.00 -18.72
C LEU A 132 1.67 -4.99 -17.23
N ASP A 133 1.51 -3.81 -16.63
CA ASP A 133 1.09 -3.67 -15.23
C ASP A 133 -0.30 -4.26 -14.98
N ARG A 134 -1.25 -4.01 -15.90
CA ARG A 134 -2.62 -4.53 -15.79
C ARG A 134 -2.65 -6.05 -15.92
N GLU A 135 -1.89 -6.60 -16.87
CA GLU A 135 -1.75 -8.04 -17.07
C GLU A 135 -1.18 -8.69 -15.79
N HIS A 136 -0.03 -8.20 -15.31
CA HIS A 136 0.62 -8.69 -14.10
C HIS A 136 -0.33 -8.69 -12.89
N LEU A 137 -1.01 -7.57 -12.66
CA LEU A 137 -1.95 -7.44 -11.54
C LEU A 137 -3.17 -8.36 -11.70
N SER A 138 -3.62 -8.62 -12.93
CA SER A 138 -4.70 -9.59 -13.20
C SER A 138 -4.28 -11.01 -12.84
N VAL A 139 -3.06 -11.41 -13.20
CA VAL A 139 -2.49 -12.73 -12.87
C VAL A 139 -2.33 -12.89 -11.36
N ILE A 140 -1.75 -11.90 -10.66
CA ILE A 140 -1.65 -11.89 -9.19
C ILE A 140 -3.02 -12.10 -8.54
N ARG A 141 -4.04 -11.36 -9.00
CA ARG A 141 -5.41 -11.50 -8.47
C ARG A 141 -5.99 -12.89 -8.74
N ALA A 142 -5.66 -13.50 -9.88
CA ALA A 142 -6.09 -14.87 -10.19
C ALA A 142 -5.47 -15.89 -9.22
N VAL A 143 -4.17 -15.79 -8.95
CA VAL A 143 -3.46 -16.62 -7.97
C VAL A 143 -4.11 -16.49 -6.58
N HIS A 144 -4.40 -15.27 -6.13
CA HIS A 144 -5.08 -15.07 -4.84
C HIS A 144 -6.49 -15.66 -4.81
N ARG A 145 -7.30 -15.47 -5.86
CA ARG A 145 -8.65 -16.03 -5.94
C ARG A 145 -8.62 -17.56 -5.92
N ASP A 146 -7.73 -18.16 -6.68
CA ASP A 146 -7.59 -19.61 -6.75
C ASP A 146 -7.13 -20.19 -5.40
N TYR A 147 -6.13 -19.59 -4.76
CA TYR A 147 -5.70 -19.96 -3.40
C TYR A 147 -6.85 -19.86 -2.39
N GLN A 148 -7.62 -18.77 -2.40
CA GLN A 148 -8.77 -18.61 -1.49
C GLN A 148 -9.85 -19.66 -1.74
N ARG A 149 -10.11 -20.01 -3.01
CA ARG A 149 -11.10 -21.03 -3.38
C ARG A 149 -10.69 -22.44 -2.94
N ARG A 150 -9.43 -22.81 -3.18
CA ARG A 150 -8.88 -24.15 -2.89
C ARG A 150 -8.61 -24.34 -1.40
N VAL A 151 -7.86 -23.43 -0.79
CA VAL A 151 -7.35 -23.60 0.58
C VAL A 151 -8.34 -23.14 1.64
N ARG A 152 -9.18 -22.14 1.31
CA ARG A 152 -10.14 -21.49 2.20
C ARG A 152 -9.54 -21.15 3.58
N PRO A 153 -8.44 -20.38 3.66
CA PRO A 153 -7.68 -20.19 4.90
C PRO A 153 -8.53 -19.80 6.11
N THR A 154 -9.48 -18.88 5.92
CA THR A 154 -10.35 -18.40 7.02
C THR A 154 -11.28 -19.46 7.63
N ARG A 155 -11.46 -20.61 6.96
CA ARG A 155 -12.25 -21.75 7.47
C ARG A 155 -11.38 -22.80 8.16
N ARG A 156 -10.05 -22.72 8.07
CA ARG A 156 -9.14 -23.61 8.79
C ARG A 156 -9.30 -23.38 10.30
N PRO A 157 -9.35 -24.43 11.14
CA PRO A 157 -9.62 -24.29 12.58
C PRO A 157 -8.70 -23.29 13.30
N ALA A 158 -7.38 -23.35 13.07
CA ALA A 158 -6.39 -22.45 13.68
C ALA A 158 -6.66 -20.98 13.31
N VAL A 159 -6.86 -20.69 12.02
CA VAL A 159 -7.16 -19.33 11.54
C VAL A 159 -8.51 -18.85 12.07
N ALA A 160 -9.53 -19.71 12.09
CA ALA A 160 -10.86 -19.37 12.58
C ALA A 160 -10.86 -19.04 14.08
N ARG A 161 -10.05 -19.74 14.88
CA ARG A 161 -9.85 -19.46 16.31
C ARG A 161 -9.29 -18.05 16.51
N HIS A 162 -8.16 -17.75 15.88
CA HIS A 162 -7.56 -16.41 15.99
C HIS A 162 -8.47 -15.32 15.43
N ARG A 163 -9.22 -15.57 14.36
CA ARG A 163 -10.22 -14.61 13.85
C ARG A 163 -11.29 -14.28 14.88
N ARG A 164 -11.78 -15.25 15.66
CA ARG A 164 -12.73 -14.99 16.75
C ARG A 164 -12.11 -14.16 17.87
N GLU A 165 -10.86 -14.42 18.22
CA GLU A 165 -10.11 -13.61 19.21
C GLU A 165 -9.93 -12.17 18.72
N LEU A 166 -9.51 -11.99 17.47
CA LEU A 166 -9.38 -10.68 16.85
C LEU A 166 -10.72 -9.93 16.82
N GLN A 167 -11.82 -10.62 16.52
CA GLN A 167 -13.16 -10.02 16.57
C GLN A 167 -13.53 -9.53 17.97
N LYS A 168 -13.21 -10.30 19.02
CA LYS A 168 -13.44 -9.88 20.41
C LYS A 168 -12.63 -8.64 20.75
N ILE A 169 -11.33 -8.62 20.45
CA ILE A 169 -10.47 -7.44 20.67
C ILE A 169 -11.02 -6.21 19.92
N LEU A 170 -11.37 -6.39 18.64
CA LEU A 170 -11.87 -5.30 17.80
C LEU A 170 -13.24 -4.77 18.23
N ALA A 171 -14.05 -5.54 18.98
CA ALA A 171 -15.34 -5.10 19.48
C ALA A 171 -15.21 -3.92 20.47
N ASP A 172 -14.12 -3.89 21.23
CA ASP A 172 -13.82 -2.86 22.23
C ASP A 172 -12.98 -1.70 21.66
N CYS A 173 -12.65 -1.73 20.36
CA CYS A 173 -11.79 -0.76 19.70
C CYS A 173 -12.60 0.21 18.83
N SER A 174 -12.39 1.52 19.05
CA SER A 174 -13.02 2.59 18.26
C SER A 174 -12.35 2.78 16.90
N ALA A 175 -11.06 2.43 16.79
CA ALA A 175 -10.29 2.57 15.57
C ALA A 175 -9.21 1.48 15.40
N VAL A 176 -8.65 1.43 14.20
CA VAL A 176 -7.54 0.54 13.84
C VAL A 176 -6.40 1.35 13.25
N ALA A 177 -5.22 1.25 13.86
CA ALA A 177 -3.97 1.83 13.38
C ALA A 177 -3.14 0.77 12.65
N ILE A 178 -2.78 1.02 11.39
CA ILE A 178 -2.00 0.09 10.55
C ILE A 178 -0.65 0.72 10.23
N ALA A 179 0.39 0.17 10.85
CA ALA A 179 1.72 0.72 10.77
C ALA A 179 2.43 0.45 9.45
N GLY A 180 3.50 1.22 9.23
CA GLY A 180 4.52 0.92 8.22
C GLY A 180 5.31 -0.36 8.54
N GLY A 181 6.26 -0.71 7.67
CA GLY A 181 7.10 -1.91 7.80
C GLY A 181 7.25 -2.63 6.46
N HIS A 182 7.51 -3.93 6.49
CA HIS A 182 7.60 -4.75 5.29
C HIS A 182 6.21 -5.00 4.67
N VAL A 183 5.87 -4.27 3.60
CA VAL A 183 4.51 -4.27 3.01
C VAL A 183 4.01 -5.65 2.57
N ALA A 184 4.88 -6.51 2.03
CA ALA A 184 4.49 -7.85 1.61
C ALA A 184 4.07 -8.74 2.78
N VAL A 185 4.83 -8.72 3.89
CA VAL A 185 4.50 -9.45 5.12
C VAL A 185 3.21 -8.91 5.73
N LEU A 186 3.09 -7.58 5.82
CA LEU A 186 1.88 -6.92 6.31
C LEU A 186 0.64 -7.38 5.52
N LEU A 187 0.65 -7.25 4.19
CA LEU A 187 -0.46 -7.70 3.34
C LEU A 187 -0.76 -9.18 3.49
N ASN A 188 0.28 -9.99 3.62
CA ASN A 188 0.13 -11.42 3.81
C ASN A 188 -0.68 -11.73 5.07
N ARG A 189 -0.31 -11.12 6.21
CA ARG A 189 -1.00 -11.30 7.49
C ARG A 189 -2.40 -10.68 7.50
N LEU A 190 -2.56 -9.48 6.93
CA LEU A 190 -3.87 -8.85 6.74
C LEU A 190 -4.84 -9.75 5.97
N ARG A 191 -4.37 -10.43 4.91
CA ARG A 191 -5.18 -11.34 4.09
C ARG A 191 -5.41 -12.70 4.75
N LEU A 192 -4.42 -13.27 5.43
CA LEU A 192 -4.54 -14.54 6.14
C LEU A 192 -5.71 -14.50 7.13
N PHE A 193 -5.78 -13.42 7.92
CA PHE A 193 -6.86 -13.22 8.90
C PHE A 193 -8.07 -12.50 8.32
N GLY A 194 -8.10 -12.17 7.02
CA GLY A 194 -9.23 -11.47 6.39
C GLY A 194 -9.57 -10.14 7.06
N LEU A 195 -8.55 -9.41 7.54
CA LEU A 195 -8.71 -8.24 8.41
C LEU A 195 -9.53 -7.13 7.73
N GLY A 196 -9.37 -6.95 6.41
CA GLY A 196 -10.12 -5.93 5.66
C GLY A 196 -11.65 -6.01 5.84
N ARG A 197 -12.21 -7.22 6.09
CA ARG A 197 -13.63 -7.39 6.44
C ARG A 197 -13.90 -7.17 7.93
N LEU A 198 -12.98 -7.58 8.80
CA LEU A 198 -13.11 -7.43 10.26
C LEU A 198 -13.12 -5.95 10.69
N ILE A 199 -12.39 -5.11 9.96
CA ILE A 199 -12.28 -3.68 10.26
C ILE A 199 -13.21 -2.83 9.39
N ALA A 200 -14.10 -3.46 8.61
CA ALA A 200 -15.09 -2.74 7.83
C ALA A 200 -16.01 -1.93 8.77
N GLY A 201 -16.14 -0.63 8.51
CA GLY A 201 -16.97 0.28 9.32
C GLY A 201 -16.26 0.90 10.53
N ARG A 202 -14.99 0.61 10.77
CA ARG A 202 -14.16 1.30 11.78
C ARG A 202 -13.38 2.45 11.14
N THR A 203 -13.03 3.43 11.97
CA THR A 203 -12.03 4.44 11.61
C THR A 203 -10.68 3.75 11.46
N ILE A 204 -9.97 4.05 10.37
CA ILE A 204 -8.67 3.44 10.07
C ILE A 204 -7.62 4.54 9.94
N PHE A 205 -6.54 4.41 10.69
CA PHE A 205 -5.33 5.20 10.52
C PHE A 205 -4.27 4.33 9.88
N ALA A 206 -3.63 4.79 8.81
CA ALA A 206 -2.59 4.02 8.15
C ALA A 206 -1.46 4.93 7.65
N TRP A 207 -0.22 4.48 7.82
CA TRP A 207 0.94 5.23 7.35
C TRP A 207 1.94 4.33 6.65
N SER A 208 2.78 4.95 5.82
CA SER A 208 3.84 4.25 5.09
C SER A 208 3.34 2.99 4.36
N ALA A 209 3.92 1.82 4.65
CA ALA A 209 3.49 0.55 4.06
C ALA A 209 2.03 0.17 4.42
N GLY A 210 1.52 0.60 5.57
CA GLY A 210 0.12 0.43 5.94
C GLY A 210 -0.80 1.15 4.97
N ALA A 211 -0.49 2.41 4.66
CA ALA A 211 -1.24 3.19 3.67
C ALA A 211 -1.19 2.52 2.29
N MET A 212 0.00 2.09 1.85
CA MET A 212 0.17 1.35 0.60
C MET A 212 -0.66 0.05 0.58
N ALA A 213 -0.73 -0.69 1.68
CA ALA A 213 -1.50 -1.93 1.77
C ALA A 213 -3.01 -1.74 1.62
N LEU A 214 -3.54 -0.55 1.95
CA LEU A 214 -4.96 -0.24 1.81
C LEU A 214 -5.38 0.10 0.38
N SER A 215 -4.45 0.47 -0.50
CA SER A 215 -4.75 0.86 -1.89
C SER A 215 -5.21 -0.32 -2.75
N GLU A 216 -5.56 -0.08 -4.02
CA GLU A 216 -5.86 -1.14 -4.98
C GLU A 216 -4.61 -1.91 -5.45
N ARG A 217 -3.45 -1.26 -5.39
CA ARG A 217 -2.17 -1.75 -5.91
C ARG A 217 -1.00 -1.21 -5.11
N VAL A 218 -0.08 -2.09 -4.75
CA VAL A 218 1.15 -1.75 -4.05
C VAL A 218 2.25 -1.56 -5.07
N VAL A 219 2.81 -0.35 -5.12
CA VAL A 219 3.92 0.00 -5.99
C VAL A 219 5.18 0.12 -5.14
N LEU A 220 6.22 -0.65 -5.46
CA LEU A 220 7.56 -0.42 -4.92
C LEU A 220 8.26 0.60 -5.81
N PHE A 221 8.86 1.61 -5.20
CA PHE A 221 9.50 2.68 -5.94
C PHE A 221 10.76 3.11 -5.22
N HIS A 222 11.86 3.17 -5.97
CA HIS A 222 13.07 3.84 -5.58
C HIS A 222 13.88 4.12 -6.84
N ASP A 223 14.21 5.38 -7.08
CA ASP A 223 14.94 5.82 -8.26
C ASP A 223 16.43 5.54 -8.20
N SER A 224 16.97 5.27 -7.01
CA SER A 224 18.40 5.04 -6.74
C SER A 224 18.58 4.08 -5.54
N PRO A 225 18.04 2.84 -5.61
CA PRO A 225 18.34 1.83 -4.61
C PRO A 225 19.84 1.49 -4.59
N PRO A 226 20.35 0.90 -3.50
CA PRO A 226 21.77 0.55 -3.35
C PRO A 226 22.32 -0.34 -4.49
N GLN A 227 21.47 -1.12 -5.16
CA GLN A 227 21.83 -2.02 -6.26
C GLN A 227 21.65 -1.43 -7.68
N GLY A 228 21.53 -0.10 -7.84
CA GLY A 228 21.52 0.57 -9.15
C GLY A 228 20.25 1.39 -9.44
N ALA A 229 19.92 1.65 -10.71
CA ALA A 229 18.71 2.39 -11.07
C ALA A 229 17.47 1.50 -10.94
N GLY A 230 16.63 1.73 -9.93
CA GLY A 230 15.41 0.96 -9.71
C GLY A 230 14.29 1.34 -10.67
N ASN A 231 13.58 0.34 -11.19
CA ASN A 231 12.31 0.52 -11.88
C ASN A 231 11.19 0.53 -10.83
N PRO A 232 10.24 1.49 -10.84
CA PRO A 232 9.04 1.35 -10.03
C PRO A 232 8.24 0.12 -10.46
N GLU A 233 7.84 -0.70 -9.51
CA GLU A 233 7.25 -2.02 -9.76
C GLU A 233 5.88 -2.14 -9.14
N VAL A 234 4.90 -2.66 -9.87
CA VAL A 234 3.68 -3.19 -9.25
C VAL A 234 4.07 -4.50 -8.55
N LEU A 235 4.02 -4.51 -7.22
CA LEU A 235 4.37 -5.67 -6.41
C LEU A 235 3.18 -6.60 -6.20
N GLU A 236 2.03 -6.04 -5.85
CA GLU A 236 0.91 -6.80 -5.30
C GLU A 236 -0.40 -6.01 -5.40
N ALA A 237 -1.55 -6.70 -5.40
CA ALA A 237 -2.85 -6.08 -5.19
C ALA A 237 -3.01 -5.67 -3.72
N GLY A 238 -3.37 -4.43 -3.41
CA GLY A 238 -3.68 -4.07 -2.02
C GLY A 238 -5.06 -4.58 -1.58
N LEU A 239 -5.54 -4.11 -0.43
CA LEU A 239 -6.88 -4.46 0.08
C LEU A 239 -8.03 -3.77 -0.66
N GLY A 240 -7.75 -2.75 -1.48
CA GLY A 240 -8.74 -2.04 -2.30
C GLY A 240 -9.72 -1.18 -1.50
N LEU A 241 -9.30 -0.75 -0.31
CA LEU A 241 -10.04 0.13 0.59
C LEU A 241 -9.86 1.60 0.21
N VAL A 242 -8.69 1.93 -0.35
CA VAL A 242 -8.35 3.22 -0.95
C VAL A 242 -8.32 3.05 -2.47
N ARG A 243 -9.17 3.78 -3.18
CA ARG A 243 -9.34 3.67 -4.63
C ARG A 243 -8.83 4.90 -5.35
N GLY A 244 -8.37 4.71 -6.59
CA GLY A 244 -7.95 5.83 -7.44
C GLY A 244 -6.66 6.52 -6.99
N LEU A 245 -5.97 6.02 -5.97
CA LEU A 245 -4.70 6.59 -5.49
C LEU A 245 -3.54 5.59 -5.58
N VAL A 246 -2.35 6.11 -5.86
CA VAL A 246 -1.06 5.46 -5.65
C VAL A 246 -0.30 6.26 -4.61
N LEU A 247 -0.13 5.69 -3.43
CA LEU A 247 0.44 6.39 -2.28
C LEU A 247 1.96 6.18 -2.24
N LEU A 248 2.71 7.27 -2.11
CA LEU A 248 4.17 7.29 -2.20
C LEU A 248 4.79 7.79 -0.89
N PRO A 249 4.87 6.94 0.16
CA PRO A 249 5.55 7.29 1.39
C PRO A 249 7.03 7.62 1.19
N HIS A 250 7.51 8.67 1.86
CA HIS A 250 8.89 9.16 1.72
C HIS A 250 9.29 9.46 0.26
N ALA A 251 8.37 10.02 -0.53
CA ALA A 251 8.60 10.29 -1.95
C ALA A 251 9.85 11.15 -2.19
N ARG A 252 10.07 12.21 -1.40
CA ARG A 252 11.24 13.10 -1.55
C ARG A 252 12.58 12.39 -1.37
N ARG A 253 12.63 11.32 -0.55
CA ARG A 253 13.84 10.53 -0.33
C ARG A 253 14.03 9.41 -1.37
N ARG A 254 12.94 8.95 -1.99
CA ARG A 254 12.93 7.75 -2.84
C ARG A 254 12.87 8.05 -4.33
N LEU A 255 12.32 9.21 -4.72
CA LEU A 255 12.08 9.62 -6.10
C LEU A 255 12.85 10.90 -6.44
N ARG A 256 13.31 11.01 -7.69
CA ARG A 256 13.90 12.25 -8.20
C ARG A 256 12.79 13.18 -8.66
N LEU A 257 12.13 13.85 -7.71
CA LEU A 257 10.98 14.72 -7.98
C LEU A 257 11.33 15.93 -8.88
N GLY A 258 12.61 16.34 -8.95
CA GLY A 258 13.08 17.36 -9.88
C GLY A 258 13.33 16.87 -11.33
N ASP A 259 13.26 15.57 -11.60
CA ASP A 259 13.44 15.02 -12.95
C ASP A 259 12.08 14.94 -13.67
N ALA A 260 11.68 16.04 -14.32
CA ALA A 260 10.37 16.18 -14.96
C ALA A 260 9.99 14.99 -15.88
N PRO A 261 10.87 14.47 -16.77
CA PRO A 261 10.58 13.25 -17.53
C PRO A 261 10.25 12.02 -16.68
N ARG A 262 10.92 11.81 -15.55
CA ARG A 262 10.63 10.68 -14.65
C ARG A 262 9.29 10.85 -13.96
N VAL A 263 9.01 12.05 -13.46
CA VAL A 263 7.74 12.36 -12.80
C VAL A 263 6.57 12.23 -13.77
N ALA A 264 6.70 12.79 -14.98
CA ALA A 264 5.71 12.67 -16.04
C ALA A 264 5.43 11.21 -16.43
N LEU A 265 6.49 10.38 -16.54
CA LEU A 265 6.34 8.95 -16.80
C LEU A 265 5.53 8.26 -15.70
N PHE A 266 5.90 8.51 -14.43
CA PHE A 266 5.26 7.88 -13.28
C PHE A 266 3.77 8.26 -13.19
N ALA A 267 3.45 9.56 -13.29
CA ALA A 267 2.09 10.06 -13.27
C ALA A 267 1.24 9.48 -14.40
N ARG A 268 1.74 9.53 -15.64
CA ARG A 268 1.01 9.03 -16.82
C ARG A 268 0.85 7.51 -16.84
N ARG A 269 1.81 6.78 -16.27
CA ARG A 269 1.74 5.31 -16.12
C ARG A 269 0.57 4.90 -15.23
N PHE A 270 0.40 5.55 -14.08
CA PHE A 270 -0.63 5.11 -13.13
C PHE A 270 -1.99 5.78 -13.31
N ALA A 271 -2.10 6.78 -14.19
CA ALA A 271 -3.38 7.36 -14.59
C ALA A 271 -4.41 6.26 -14.96
N PRO A 272 -5.71 6.41 -14.60
CA PRO A 272 -6.31 7.59 -13.97
C PRO A 272 -6.07 7.68 -12.45
N ALA A 273 -5.34 6.75 -11.83
CA ALA A 273 -5.02 6.87 -10.42
C ALA A 273 -4.03 8.03 -10.19
N VAL A 274 -4.28 8.81 -9.14
CA VAL A 274 -3.44 9.96 -8.76
C VAL A 274 -2.30 9.46 -7.87
N CYS A 275 -1.08 9.83 -8.22
CA CYS A 275 0.13 9.48 -7.48
C CYS A 275 0.41 10.55 -6.43
N LEU A 276 0.21 10.25 -5.15
CA LEU A 276 0.35 11.21 -4.05
C LEU A 276 1.62 10.98 -3.24
N THR A 277 2.36 12.04 -2.96
CA THR A 277 3.44 12.03 -1.98
C THR A 277 2.84 11.93 -0.57
N LEU A 278 3.41 11.03 0.24
CA LEU A 278 3.12 10.95 1.66
C LEU A 278 4.46 11.11 2.40
N ASP A 279 5.01 12.31 2.35
CA ASP A 279 6.21 12.68 3.10
C ASP A 279 5.85 13.03 4.56
N GLU A 280 6.83 13.44 5.34
CA GLU A 280 6.64 13.77 6.76
C GLU A 280 5.62 14.89 6.94
N GLY A 281 4.72 14.76 7.93
CA GLY A 281 3.61 15.69 8.15
C GLY A 281 2.39 15.49 7.24
N ALA A 282 2.48 14.67 6.19
CA ALA A 282 1.36 14.38 5.29
C ALA A 282 0.13 13.84 6.04
N HIS A 283 -1.04 14.33 5.64
CA HIS A 283 -2.34 13.94 6.18
C HIS A 283 -3.38 13.93 5.05
N LEU A 284 -4.06 12.81 4.88
CA LEU A 284 -5.20 12.65 3.99
C LEU A 284 -6.36 12.01 4.75
N ASP A 285 -7.54 12.63 4.74
CA ASP A 285 -8.76 12.08 5.34
C ASP A 285 -9.81 11.82 4.26
N GLY A 286 -10.58 10.74 4.41
CA GLY A 286 -11.54 10.37 3.38
C GLY A 286 -12.35 9.11 3.67
N ASP A 287 -13.18 8.73 2.71
CA ASP A 287 -14.06 7.54 2.78
C ASP A 287 -13.51 6.33 2.01
N GLY A 288 -12.31 6.46 1.46
CA GLY A 288 -11.69 5.49 0.56
C GLY A 288 -11.82 5.83 -0.93
N ARG A 289 -12.63 6.84 -1.30
CA ARG A 289 -12.81 7.32 -2.67
C ARG A 289 -12.65 8.84 -2.78
N ARG A 290 -13.23 9.56 -1.83
CA ARG A 290 -13.16 11.02 -1.70
C ARG A 290 -12.16 11.37 -0.62
N TRP A 291 -11.41 12.44 -0.84
CA TRP A 291 -10.24 12.77 -0.03
C TRP A 291 -10.11 14.27 0.17
N GLN A 292 -9.84 14.66 1.41
CA GLN A 292 -9.32 15.96 1.79
C GLN A 292 -7.85 15.77 2.22
N ALA A 293 -7.05 16.81 2.00
CA ALA A 293 -5.60 16.73 2.12
C ALA A 293 -5.07 17.96 2.83
N SER A 294 -4.03 17.76 3.66
CA SER A 294 -3.21 18.88 4.12
C SER A 294 -2.31 19.41 3.01
N ASP A 295 -1.83 20.64 3.17
CA ASP A 295 -0.94 21.32 2.21
C ASP A 295 0.36 20.55 1.92
N SER A 296 0.76 19.65 2.83
CA SER A 296 1.95 18.81 2.69
C SER A 296 1.78 17.61 1.75
N VAL A 297 0.57 17.35 1.24
CA VAL A 297 0.30 16.30 0.27
C VAL A 297 0.38 16.88 -1.14
N GLU A 298 1.28 16.34 -1.96
CA GLU A 298 1.43 16.74 -3.35
C GLU A 298 1.07 15.59 -4.29
N GLN A 299 0.59 15.91 -5.49
CA GLN A 299 0.39 14.96 -6.57
C GLN A 299 1.50 15.07 -7.62
N LEU A 300 1.93 13.93 -8.17
CA LEU A 300 2.79 13.92 -9.35
C LEU A 300 1.93 14.21 -10.59
N VAL A 301 2.32 15.22 -11.37
CA VAL A 301 1.54 15.67 -12.54
C VAL A 301 2.10 15.17 -13.87
N ALA A 302 1.21 15.01 -14.85
CA ALA A 302 1.53 14.46 -16.17
C ALA A 302 2.53 15.31 -16.97
N GLY A 303 2.63 16.61 -16.67
CA GLY A 303 3.61 17.54 -17.24
C GLY A 303 5.04 17.34 -16.73
N GLY A 304 5.22 16.63 -15.61
CA GLY A 304 6.50 16.44 -14.97
C GLY A 304 6.76 17.50 -13.90
N GLY A 305 6.30 17.21 -12.68
CA GLY A 305 6.44 18.06 -11.51
C GLY A 305 5.56 17.54 -10.37
N VAL A 306 5.58 18.25 -9.25
CA VAL A 306 4.67 18.02 -8.14
C VAL A 306 3.87 19.29 -7.86
N GLU A 307 2.59 19.12 -7.54
CA GLU A 307 1.68 20.23 -7.24
C GLU A 307 0.86 19.86 -5.98
N PRO A 308 0.40 20.83 -5.18
CA PRO A 308 -0.51 20.56 -4.07
C PRO A 308 -1.71 19.73 -4.54
N PHE A 309 -2.06 18.69 -3.78
CA PHE A 309 -3.23 17.88 -4.11
C PHE A 309 -4.50 18.62 -3.67
N PRO A 310 -5.39 19.03 -4.61
CA PRO A 310 -6.55 19.86 -4.27
C PRO A 310 -7.66 19.10 -3.52
N GLY A 311 -7.44 17.82 -3.22
CA GLY A 311 -8.49 16.91 -2.78
C GLY A 311 -9.35 16.41 -3.94
N CYS A 312 -10.28 15.52 -3.62
CA CYS A 312 -11.35 15.09 -4.51
C CYS A 312 -12.66 15.18 -3.71
N GLY A 313 -13.34 16.33 -3.86
CA GLY A 313 -14.57 16.67 -3.13
C GLY A 313 -15.78 15.81 -3.48
N ALA A 314 -16.83 15.96 -2.67
CA ALA A 314 -18.09 15.20 -2.69
C ALA A 314 -18.83 15.23 -4.04
#